data_AF-A0A383EUN6-F1
#
_entry.id   AF-A0A383EUN6-F1
#
_cell.length_a   1.000
_cell.length_b   1.000
_cell.length_c   1.000
_cell.angle_alpha   90.00
_cell.angle_beta   90.00
_cell.angle_gamma   90.00
#
_symmetry.space_group_name_H-M   'P 1'
#
loop_
_entity.id
_entity.type
_entity.pdbx_description
1 polymer ?
#
loop_
_entity_poly.entity_id
_entity_poly.type
_entity_poly.pdbx_seq_one_letter_code
_entity_poly.pdbx_strand_id
1 'polypeptide(L)'
;MGMYLLIAARNLIQARRRSLLLTTALGMVSMLLVLLLSLSQGVSDTMMRSATVLVAGHVNVAGFFKGKPEDAFPLVSDKSAVRSSVEKLVGDRGRVIDRGRGWGKVISETAAMQVAMGGVDIAEEPELLEKVMLAPQSDYKEGGSDTILGKPERLSEPNTILIFVSQAQKLEVGVGDVLTITAET
;
A
#
# COMPACT_ATOMS: atom_id res chain seq x y z
N MET A 1 -53.00 4.71 18.85
CA MET A 1 -51.60 4.29 18.56
C MET A 1 -50.80 4.02 19.83
N GLY A 2 -50.65 4.99 20.75
CA GLY A 2 -49.84 4.82 21.97
C GLY A 2 -50.26 3.66 22.89
N MET A 3 -51.57 3.39 22.99
CA MET A 3 -52.09 2.26 23.76
C MET A 3 -51.61 0.90 23.25
N TYR A 4 -51.48 0.69 21.93
CA TYR A 4 -51.00 -0.57 21.36
C TYR A 4 -49.51 -0.80 21.61
N LEU A 5 -48.70 0.27 21.58
CA LEU A 5 -47.28 0.21 21.94
C LEU A 5 -47.09 -0.12 23.42
N LEU A 6 -47.92 0.46 24.29
CA LEU A 6 -47.91 0.19 25.73
C LEU A 6 -48.28 -1.27 26.04
N ILE A 7 -49.29 -1.81 25.35
CA ILE A 7 -49.69 -3.22 25.46
C ILE A 7 -48.55 -4.15 24.98
N ALA A 8 -47.94 -3.84 23.83
CA ALA A 8 -46.83 -4.63 23.27
C ALA A 8 -45.59 -4.62 24.20
N ALA A 9 -45.21 -3.46 24.73
CA ALA A 9 -44.07 -3.34 25.65
C ALA A 9 -44.31 -4.12 26.95
N ARG A 10 -45.52 -4.05 27.51
CA ARG A 10 -45.89 -4.79 28.73
C ARG A 10 -45.85 -6.30 28.48
N ASN A 11 -46.28 -6.76 27.32
CA ASN A 11 -46.22 -8.16 26.92
C ASN A 11 -44.77 -8.67 26.79
N LEU A 12 -43.88 -7.89 26.14
CA LEU A 12 -42.44 -8.19 26.09
C LEU A 12 -41.80 -8.29 27.49
N ILE A 13 -42.14 -7.36 28.39
CA ILE A 13 -41.61 -7.34 29.77
C ILE A 13 -42.18 -8.49 30.61
N GLN A 14 -43.37 -9.00 30.32
CA GLN A 14 -43.98 -10.12 31.04
C GLN A 14 -43.40 -11.46 30.56
N ALA A 15 -43.12 -11.60 29.26
CA ALA A 15 -42.51 -12.78 28.64
C ALA A 15 -40.96 -12.78 28.70
N ARG A 16 -40.36 -12.35 29.82
CA ARG A 16 -38.91 -12.03 29.95
C ARG A 16 -37.97 -13.07 29.36
N ARG A 17 -38.14 -14.35 29.69
CA ARG A 17 -37.23 -15.41 29.24
C ARG A 17 -37.26 -15.59 27.72
N ARG A 18 -38.45 -15.60 27.13
CA ARG A 18 -38.64 -15.77 25.68
C ARG A 18 -38.16 -14.55 24.91
N SER A 19 -38.55 -13.36 25.35
CA SER A 19 -38.12 -12.10 24.73
C SER A 19 -36.62 -11.90 24.85
N LEU A 20 -36.01 -12.23 25.99
CA LEU A 20 -34.55 -12.13 26.16
C LEU A 20 -33.80 -13.08 25.22
N LEU A 21 -34.20 -14.36 25.13
CA LEU A 21 -33.57 -15.29 24.18
C LEU A 21 -33.67 -14.81 22.73
N LEU A 22 -34.84 -14.30 22.31
CA LEU A 22 -35.04 -13.78 20.96
C LEU A 22 -34.23 -12.51 20.70
N THR A 23 -34.23 -11.55 21.63
CA THR A 23 -33.44 -10.31 21.48
C THR A 23 -31.95 -10.59 21.49
N THR A 24 -31.47 -11.51 22.33
CA THR A 24 -30.06 -11.93 22.33
C THR A 24 -29.68 -12.62 21.02
N ALA A 25 -30.52 -13.53 20.52
CA ALA A 25 -30.26 -14.19 19.23
C ALA A 25 -30.21 -13.18 18.08
N LEU A 26 -31.19 -12.27 17.99
CA LEU A 26 -31.22 -11.21 16.98
C LEU A 26 -30.03 -10.24 17.14
N GLY A 27 -29.71 -9.85 18.36
CA GLY A 27 -28.58 -8.98 18.67
C GLY A 27 -27.25 -9.61 18.29
N MET A 28 -27.06 -10.90 18.56
CA MET A 28 -25.86 -11.65 18.21
C MET A 28 -25.70 -11.77 16.69
N VAL A 29 -26.76 -12.10 15.96
CA VAL A 29 -26.71 -12.18 14.49
C VAL A 29 -26.41 -10.82 13.88
N SER A 30 -27.07 -9.76 14.33
CA SER A 30 -26.82 -8.39 13.87
C SER A 30 -25.39 -7.94 14.19
N MET A 31 -24.90 -8.24 15.41
CA MET A 31 -23.52 -7.94 15.81
C MET A 31 -22.51 -8.65 14.91
N LEU A 32 -22.70 -9.96 14.67
CA LEU A 32 -21.83 -10.73 13.78
C LEU A 32 -21.82 -10.18 12.35
N LEU A 33 -22.99 -9.78 11.85
CA LEU A 33 -23.11 -9.18 10.52
C LEU A 33 -22.35 -7.84 10.45
N VAL A 34 -22.52 -6.96 11.44
CA VAL A 34 -21.82 -5.67 11.50
C VAL A 34 -20.30 -5.87 11.64
N LEU A 35 -19.86 -6.84 12.45
CA LEU A 35 -18.45 -7.18 12.59
C LEU A 35 -17.86 -7.67 11.27
N LEU A 36 -18.54 -8.57 10.57
CA LEU A 36 -18.07 -9.10 9.29
C LEU A 36 -17.98 -7.99 8.22
N LEU A 37 -19.00 -7.13 8.15
CA LEU A 37 -19.01 -5.99 7.23
C LEU A 37 -17.88 -5.00 7.53
N SER A 38 -17.69 -4.67 8.81
CA SER A 38 -16.64 -3.72 9.23
C SER A 38 -15.24 -4.29 8.96
N LEU A 39 -15.03 -5.58 9.21
CA LEU A 39 -13.78 -6.25 8.91
C LEU A 39 -13.50 -6.29 7.40
N SER A 40 -14.49 -6.68 6.61
CA SER A 40 -14.37 -6.73 5.14
C SER A 40 -14.04 -5.35 4.55
N GLN A 41 -14.72 -4.31 5.03
CA GLN A 41 -14.47 -2.94 4.61
C GLN A 41 -13.07 -2.48 5.03
N GLY A 42 -12.67 -2.75 6.28
CA GLY A 42 -11.35 -2.38 6.78
C GLY A 42 -10.20 -3.05 6.01
N VAL A 43 -10.35 -4.33 5.65
CA VAL A 43 -9.38 -5.04 4.80
C VAL A 43 -9.34 -4.44 3.40
N SER A 44 -10.51 -4.19 2.79
CA SER A 44 -10.60 -3.62 1.44
C SER A 44 -9.97 -2.23 1.37
N ASP A 45 -10.28 -1.36 2.33
CA ASP A 45 -9.73 0.00 2.40
C ASP A 45 -8.22 -0.01 2.63
N THR A 46 -7.74 -0.89 3.53
CA THR A 46 -6.30 -1.03 3.79
C THR A 46 -5.56 -1.54 2.56
N MET A 47 -6.11 -2.54 1.87
CA MET A 47 -5.53 -3.10 0.65
C MET A 47 -5.49 -2.05 -0.46
N MET A 48 -6.59 -1.35 -0.71
CA MET A 48 -6.66 -0.30 -1.72
C MET A 48 -5.68 0.83 -1.42
N ARG A 49 -5.65 1.33 -0.18
CA ARG A 49 -4.72 2.39 0.23
C ARG A 49 -3.26 1.95 0.13
N SER A 50 -2.93 0.72 0.52
CA SER A 50 -1.56 0.21 0.42
C SER A 50 -1.15 0.03 -1.05
N ALA A 51 -2.05 -0.47 -1.90
CA ALA A 51 -1.79 -0.64 -3.33
C ALA A 51 -1.62 0.70 -4.05
N THR A 52 -2.42 1.71 -3.73
CA THR A 52 -2.29 3.05 -4.33
C THR A 52 -1.03 3.76 -3.85
N VAL A 53 -0.69 3.67 -2.56
CA VAL A 53 0.54 4.27 -2.01
C VAL A 53 1.79 3.56 -2.54
N LEU A 54 1.84 2.23 -2.62
CA LEU A 54 3.06 1.53 -3.04
C LEU A 54 3.21 1.42 -4.56
N VAL A 55 2.13 1.12 -5.28
CA VAL A 55 2.24 0.66 -6.68
C VAL A 55 1.69 1.68 -7.66
N ALA A 56 0.43 2.08 -7.53
CA ALA A 56 -0.34 2.57 -8.68
C ALA A 56 -0.80 4.03 -8.61
N GLY A 57 -0.81 4.70 -7.46
CA GLY A 57 -1.68 5.86 -7.31
C GLY A 57 -3.14 5.54 -7.68
N HIS A 58 -4.01 6.54 -7.72
CA HIS A 58 -5.41 6.34 -8.13
C HIS A 58 -5.57 6.34 -9.66
N VAL A 59 -4.73 7.12 -10.34
CA VAL A 59 -4.68 7.22 -11.81
C VAL A 59 -3.22 7.28 -12.22
N ASN A 60 -2.83 6.42 -13.15
CA ASN A 60 -1.49 6.46 -13.74
C ASN A 60 -1.55 7.12 -15.10
N VAL A 61 -0.73 8.15 -15.28
CA VAL A 61 -0.45 8.73 -16.59
C VAL A 61 0.89 8.18 -17.06
N ALA A 62 0.86 7.38 -18.11
CA ALA A 62 2.03 6.77 -18.72
C ALA A 62 2.07 7.11 -20.22
N GLY A 63 3.26 7.03 -20.80
CA GLY A 63 3.49 7.32 -22.21
C GLY A 63 4.48 6.33 -22.81
N PHE A 64 4.50 6.29 -24.13
CA PHE A 64 5.52 5.56 -24.88
C PHE A 64 6.23 6.53 -25.82
N PHE A 65 7.55 6.53 -25.78
CA PHE A 65 8.40 7.22 -26.73
C PHE A 65 8.87 6.24 -27.80
N LYS A 66 8.60 6.55 -29.06
CA LYS A 66 9.10 5.79 -30.21
C LYS A 66 10.25 6.54 -30.86
N GLY A 67 11.47 6.07 -30.61
CA GLY A 67 12.66 6.57 -31.30
C GLY A 67 12.79 6.04 -32.73
N LYS A 68 12.28 4.82 -32.97
CA LYS A 68 12.22 4.15 -34.28
C LYS A 68 10.85 3.47 -34.43
N PRO A 69 10.43 3.10 -35.65
CA PRO A 69 9.14 2.42 -35.87
C PRO A 69 8.98 1.13 -35.06
N GLU A 70 10.09 0.41 -34.85
CA GLU A 70 10.13 -0.91 -34.19
C GLU A 70 10.32 -0.82 -32.67
N ASP A 71 10.72 0.34 -32.14
CA ASP A 71 11.04 0.53 -30.73
C ASP A 71 9.96 1.36 -30.03
N ALA A 72 9.55 0.95 -28.83
CA ALA A 72 8.63 1.72 -27.98
C ALA A 72 9.10 1.65 -26.52
N PHE A 73 9.66 2.74 -26.03
CA PHE A 73 10.14 2.85 -24.65
C PHE A 73 9.03 3.44 -23.77
N PRO A 74 8.71 2.86 -22.60
CA PRO A 74 7.72 3.40 -21.68
C PRO A 74 8.27 4.67 -21.00
N LEU A 75 8.19 5.79 -21.71
CA LEU A 75 8.70 7.08 -21.31
C LEU A 75 7.65 8.16 -21.61
N VAL A 76 7.39 9.00 -20.61
CA VAL A 76 6.58 10.21 -20.80
C VAL A 76 7.47 11.30 -21.36
N SER A 77 7.34 11.55 -22.67
CA SER A 77 7.95 12.70 -23.33
C SER A 77 7.28 14.00 -22.88
N ASP A 78 8.05 15.08 -22.76
CA ASP A 78 7.58 16.41 -22.31
C ASP A 78 6.77 16.36 -21.01
N LYS A 79 7.42 15.82 -19.97
CA LYS A 79 6.88 15.69 -18.61
C LYS A 79 6.21 16.98 -18.10
N SER A 80 6.78 18.15 -18.40
CA SER A 80 6.25 19.44 -17.94
C SER A 80 4.89 19.76 -18.55
N ALA A 81 4.73 19.56 -19.86
CA ALA A 81 3.45 19.82 -20.54
C ALA A 81 2.37 18.84 -20.08
N VAL A 82 2.71 17.56 -19.92
CA VAL A 82 1.81 16.53 -19.41
C VAL A 82 1.37 16.85 -17.98
N ARG A 83 2.32 17.14 -17.08
CA ARG A 83 2.02 17.49 -15.68
C ARG A 83 1.10 18.70 -15.59
N SER A 84 1.38 19.78 -16.31
CA SER A 84 0.51 20.97 -16.33
C SER A 84 -0.91 20.66 -16.81
N SER A 85 -1.07 19.76 -17.78
CA SER A 85 -2.37 19.38 -18.30
C SER A 85 -3.16 18.54 -17.29
N VAL A 86 -2.48 17.60 -16.61
CA VAL A 86 -3.07 16.76 -15.57
C VAL A 86 -3.45 17.59 -14.34
N GLU A 87 -2.58 18.49 -13.89
CA GLU A 87 -2.84 19.38 -12.75
C GLU A 87 -4.09 20.26 -12.99
N LYS A 88 -4.28 20.76 -14.21
CA LYS A 88 -5.50 21.51 -14.58
C LYS A 88 -6.77 20.67 -14.51
N LEU A 89 -6.71 19.37 -14.84
CA LEU A 89 -7.86 18.47 -14.81
C LEU A 89 -8.21 18.03 -13.38
N VAL A 90 -7.17 17.74 -12.58
CA VAL A 90 -7.33 17.32 -11.18
C VAL A 90 -7.79 18.51 -10.33
N GLY A 91 -7.22 19.69 -10.55
CA GLY A 91 -7.44 20.88 -9.71
C GLY A 91 -7.07 20.60 -8.25
N ASP A 92 -7.80 21.20 -7.31
CA ASP A 92 -7.53 21.06 -5.88
C ASP A 92 -7.96 19.71 -5.28
N ARG A 93 -8.48 18.79 -6.10
CA ARG A 93 -9.08 17.52 -5.65
C ARG A 93 -8.06 16.39 -5.48
N GLY A 94 -6.81 16.62 -5.85
CA GLY A 94 -5.78 15.60 -5.80
C GLY A 94 -4.38 16.14 -6.00
N ARG A 95 -3.41 15.25 -5.90
CA ARG A 95 -2.00 15.55 -6.09
C ARG A 95 -1.48 14.80 -7.31
N VAL A 96 -0.62 15.47 -8.07
CA VAL A 96 0.18 14.84 -9.12
C VAL A 96 1.57 14.60 -8.55
N ILE A 97 2.01 13.35 -8.60
CA ILE A 97 3.33 12.91 -8.14
C ILE A 97 4.03 12.20 -9.28
N ASP A 98 5.34 12.37 -9.35
CA ASP A 98 6.14 11.69 -10.34
C ASP A 98 6.71 10.40 -9.78
N ARG A 99 6.55 9.30 -10.54
CA ARG A 99 7.16 8.01 -10.21
C ARG A 99 7.92 7.45 -11.39
N GLY A 100 9.17 7.08 -11.15
CA GLY A 100 9.94 6.23 -12.05
C GLY A 100 9.46 4.79 -11.93
N ARG A 101 9.37 4.08 -13.05
CA ARG A 101 9.16 2.64 -13.06
C ARG A 101 10.09 1.99 -14.05
N GLY A 102 10.69 0.88 -13.64
CA GLY A 102 11.59 0.13 -14.51
C GLY A 102 11.66 -1.32 -14.09
N TRP A 103 12.19 -2.12 -15.00
CA TRP A 103 12.58 -3.50 -14.72
C TRP A 103 14.10 -3.56 -14.71
N GLY A 104 14.65 -4.38 -13.82
CA GLY A 104 16.08 -4.58 -13.78
C GLY A 104 16.47 -5.73 -12.87
N LYS A 105 17.72 -6.15 -13.04
CA LYS A 105 18.35 -7.19 -12.25
C LYS A 105 19.09 -6.54 -11.09
N VAL A 106 18.74 -6.94 -9.87
CA VAL A 106 19.48 -6.61 -8.65
C VAL A 106 20.41 -7.78 -8.34
N ILE A 107 21.66 -7.46 -8.04
CA ILE A 107 22.76 -8.41 -7.87
C ILE A 107 23.47 -8.10 -6.54
N SER A 108 23.57 -9.09 -5.67
CA SER A 108 24.43 -9.10 -4.48
C SER A 108 25.68 -9.96 -4.75
N GLU A 109 26.54 -10.12 -3.74
CA GLU A 109 27.69 -11.02 -3.83
C GLU A 109 27.29 -12.50 -4.02
N THR A 110 26.13 -12.90 -3.49
CA THR A 110 25.72 -14.31 -3.40
C THR A 110 24.59 -14.67 -4.35
N ALA A 111 23.75 -13.72 -4.75
CA ALA A 111 22.58 -13.99 -5.56
C ALA A 111 22.19 -12.83 -6.47
N ALA A 112 21.29 -13.11 -7.42
CA ALA A 112 20.71 -12.09 -8.28
C ALA A 112 19.26 -12.39 -8.62
N MET A 113 18.46 -11.36 -8.80
CA MET A 113 17.05 -11.49 -9.15
C MET A 113 16.55 -10.34 -10.02
N GLN A 114 15.58 -10.63 -10.89
CA GLN A 114 14.82 -9.62 -11.62
C GLN A 114 13.77 -9.00 -10.72
N VAL A 115 13.68 -7.67 -10.70
CA VAL A 115 12.73 -6.92 -9.90
C VAL A 115 12.11 -5.79 -10.70
N ALA A 116 10.86 -5.49 -10.38
CA ALA A 116 10.27 -4.20 -10.69
C ALA A 116 10.83 -3.18 -9.70
N MET A 117 11.29 -2.04 -10.21
CA MET A 117 11.85 -0.95 -9.43
C MET A 117 10.98 0.29 -9.58
N GLY A 118 10.80 1.00 -8.46
CA GLY A 118 10.14 2.28 -8.39
C GLY A 118 11.14 3.38 -8.03
N GLY A 119 11.19 4.44 -8.83
CA GLY A 119 11.85 5.69 -8.46
C GLY A 119 10.83 6.62 -7.83
N VAL A 120 11.14 7.18 -6.68
CA VAL A 120 10.25 8.11 -5.95
C VAL A 120 11.02 9.36 -5.54
N ASP A 121 10.34 10.49 -5.51
CA ASP A 121 10.83 11.68 -4.83
C ASP A 121 10.22 11.71 -3.42
N ILE A 122 11.07 11.49 -2.40
CA ILE A 122 10.63 11.42 -1.01
C ILE A 122 10.01 12.73 -0.52
N ALA A 123 10.42 13.88 -1.07
CA ALA A 123 9.80 15.16 -0.75
C ALA A 123 8.35 15.24 -1.26
N GLU A 124 8.02 14.51 -2.32
CA GLU A 124 6.68 14.44 -2.87
C GLU A 124 5.79 13.34 -2.22
N GLU A 125 6.35 12.47 -1.37
CA GLU A 125 5.75 11.19 -0.97
C GLU A 125 5.64 10.98 0.57
N PRO A 126 5.03 11.91 1.35
CA PRO A 126 4.95 11.75 2.80
C PRO A 126 4.12 10.53 3.23
N GLU A 127 3.11 10.15 2.46
CA GLU A 127 2.28 8.97 2.75
C GLU A 127 3.05 7.66 2.61
N LEU A 128 4.07 7.61 1.72
CA LEU A 128 4.92 6.45 1.58
C LEU A 128 5.70 6.21 2.89
N LEU A 129 6.28 7.27 3.45
CA LEU A 129 7.03 7.20 4.72
C LEU A 129 6.13 6.81 5.90
N GLU A 130 4.87 7.25 5.91
CA GLU A 130 3.91 6.88 6.96
C GLU A 130 3.53 5.39 6.91
N LYS A 131 3.52 4.78 5.72
CA LYS A 131 3.02 3.42 5.51
C LYS A 131 4.11 2.36 5.42
N VAL A 132 5.32 2.73 5.05
CA VAL A 132 6.44 1.79 5.03
C VAL A 132 6.82 1.41 6.46
N MET A 133 6.67 0.13 6.77
CA MET A 133 7.17 -0.46 8.01
C MET A 133 8.52 -1.11 7.75
N LEU A 134 9.54 -0.68 8.51
CA LEU A 134 10.84 -1.30 8.44
C LEU A 134 10.89 -2.55 9.32
N ALA A 135 11.46 -3.61 8.78
CA ALA A 135 11.62 -4.86 9.49
C ALA A 135 12.88 -4.84 10.38
N PRO A 136 12.83 -5.50 11.56
CA PRO A 136 14.03 -5.80 12.33
C PRO A 136 14.99 -6.68 11.54
N GLN A 137 16.27 -6.67 11.91
CA GLN A 137 17.29 -7.45 11.21
C GLN A 137 17.05 -8.96 11.26
N SER A 138 16.48 -9.47 12.35
CA SER A 138 16.09 -10.88 12.51
C SER A 138 15.12 -11.38 11.44
N ASP A 139 14.33 -10.49 10.82
CA ASP A 139 13.38 -10.88 9.77
C ASP A 139 14.06 -11.22 8.45
N TYR A 140 15.25 -10.70 8.16
CA TYR A 140 15.92 -10.90 6.85
C TYR A 140 17.33 -11.49 6.94
N LYS A 141 17.89 -11.66 8.13
CA LYS A 141 19.23 -12.24 8.33
C LYS A 141 19.20 -13.28 9.44
N GLU A 142 19.67 -14.49 9.15
CA GLU A 142 19.84 -15.54 10.16
C GLU A 142 20.83 -15.09 11.24
N GLY A 143 20.45 -15.25 12.51
CA GLY A 143 21.20 -14.72 13.65
C GLY A 143 21.17 -13.19 13.78
N GLY A 144 20.30 -12.50 13.04
CA GLY A 144 20.09 -11.06 13.12
C GLY A 144 19.51 -10.60 14.46
N SER A 145 19.71 -9.32 14.78
CA SER A 145 19.15 -8.70 15.98
C SER A 145 17.70 -8.24 15.78
N ASP A 146 16.92 -8.11 16.86
CA ASP A 146 15.57 -7.52 16.83
C ASP A 146 15.59 -5.98 16.70
N THR A 147 16.66 -5.43 16.12
CA THR A 147 16.84 -3.98 15.93
C THR A 147 16.52 -3.58 14.49
N ILE A 148 15.81 -2.47 14.34
CA ILE A 148 15.59 -1.84 13.04
C ILE A 148 16.80 -0.95 12.72
N LEU A 149 17.56 -1.34 11.70
CA LEU A 149 18.78 -0.63 11.28
C LEU A 149 18.53 0.42 10.19
N GLY A 150 17.49 0.23 9.39
CA GLY A 150 17.13 1.14 8.30
C GLY A 150 16.46 2.42 8.82
N LYS A 151 16.49 3.46 7.98
CA LYS A 151 15.78 4.72 8.22
C LYS A 151 15.09 5.16 6.93
N PRO A 152 13.75 5.29 6.87
CA PRO A 152 13.04 5.61 5.63
C PRO A 152 13.45 6.96 5.04
N GLU A 153 13.84 7.91 5.88
CA GLU A 153 14.24 9.26 5.48
C GLU A 153 15.50 9.26 4.61
N ARG A 154 16.35 8.24 4.75
CA ARG A 154 17.58 8.08 3.97
C ARG A 154 17.30 7.74 2.50
N LEU A 155 16.07 7.40 2.13
CA LEU A 155 15.72 7.24 0.71
C LEU A 155 15.86 8.53 -0.10
N SER A 156 15.96 9.69 0.57
CA SER A 156 16.33 10.95 -0.08
C SER A 156 17.82 11.05 -0.42
N GLU A 157 18.67 10.20 0.17
CA GLU A 157 20.10 10.15 -0.11
C GLU A 157 20.38 9.38 -1.41
N PRO A 158 21.35 9.83 -2.24
CA PRO A 158 21.74 9.10 -3.44
C PRO A 158 22.17 7.65 -3.14
N ASN A 159 21.91 6.74 -4.07
CA ASN A 159 22.30 5.32 -4.00
C ASN A 159 21.70 4.56 -2.80
N THR A 160 20.55 5.02 -2.29
CA THR A 160 19.79 4.30 -1.27
C THR A 160 18.61 3.60 -1.91
N ILE A 161 18.32 2.38 -1.47
CA ILE A 161 17.19 1.58 -1.93
C ILE A 161 16.45 0.97 -0.75
N LEU A 162 15.14 0.89 -0.87
CA LEU A 162 14.30 0.07 0.00
C LEU A 162 13.96 -1.21 -0.74
N ILE A 163 14.23 -2.35 -0.12
CA ILE A 163 13.90 -3.68 -0.64
C ILE A 163 12.99 -4.41 0.34
N PHE A 164 12.17 -5.33 -0.16
CA PHE A 164 11.33 -6.16 0.70
C PHE A 164 12.17 -7.18 1.47
N VAL A 165 11.74 -7.56 2.67
CA VAL A 165 12.37 -8.59 3.51
C VAL A 165 12.66 -9.86 2.73
N SER A 166 11.71 -10.34 1.93
CA SER A 166 11.86 -11.54 1.12
C SER A 166 12.91 -11.41 0.00
N GLN A 167 13.15 -10.19 -0.50
CA GLN A 167 14.22 -9.91 -1.45
C GLN A 167 15.57 -9.85 -0.73
N ALA A 168 15.63 -9.19 0.43
CA ALA A 168 16.83 -9.13 1.27
C ALA A 168 17.32 -10.53 1.68
N GLN A 169 16.42 -11.42 2.09
CA GLN A 169 16.72 -12.82 2.39
C GLN A 169 17.31 -13.57 1.19
N LYS A 170 16.69 -13.43 0.01
CA LYS A 170 17.13 -14.12 -1.22
C LYS A 170 18.46 -13.59 -1.75
N LEU A 171 18.72 -12.30 -1.53
CA LEU A 171 19.97 -11.64 -1.88
C LEU A 171 21.03 -11.79 -0.79
N GLU A 172 20.66 -12.31 0.38
CA GLU A 172 21.50 -12.43 1.58
C GLU A 172 22.19 -11.12 1.98
N VAL A 173 21.45 -10.01 1.88
CA VAL A 173 21.94 -8.66 2.20
C VAL A 173 21.23 -8.05 3.39
N GLY A 174 21.92 -7.13 4.06
CA GLY A 174 21.37 -6.27 5.10
C GLY A 174 21.60 -4.78 4.85
N VAL A 175 21.17 -3.96 5.82
CA VAL A 175 21.35 -2.51 5.75
C VAL A 175 22.85 -2.17 5.81
N GLY A 176 23.33 -1.48 4.78
CA GLY A 176 24.73 -1.09 4.61
C GLY A 176 25.49 -1.89 3.55
N ASP A 177 24.93 -3.01 3.11
CA ASP A 177 25.51 -3.81 2.03
C ASP A 177 25.28 -3.16 0.66
N VAL A 178 26.17 -3.44 -0.28
CA VAL A 178 26.12 -2.85 -1.63
C VAL A 178 25.41 -3.81 -2.57
N LEU A 179 24.48 -3.25 -3.36
CA LEU A 179 23.80 -3.96 -4.43
C LEU A 179 24.15 -3.32 -5.77
N THR A 180 24.34 -4.17 -6.79
CA THR A 180 24.48 -3.71 -8.17
C THR A 180 23.14 -3.83 -8.88
N ILE A 181 22.73 -2.77 -9.57
CA ILE A 181 21.51 -2.74 -10.38
C ILE A 181 21.91 -2.70 -11.85
N THR A 182 21.37 -3.62 -12.64
CA THR A 182 21.47 -3.62 -14.10
C THR A 182 20.08 -3.49 -14.67
N ALA A 183 19.80 -2.38 -15.34
CA ALA A 183 18.54 -2.15 -16.05
C ALA A 183 18.82 -1.97 -17.54
N GLU A 184 17.92 -2.44 -18.39
CA GLU A 184 17.94 -2.07 -19.81
C GLU A 184 17.65 -0.57 -19.92
N THR A 185 18.51 0.14 -20.65
CA THR A 185 18.47 1.60 -20.82
C THR A 185 17.72 1.98 -22.08
#